data_AF-A0A2V9XKS4-F1
#
_entry.id   AF-A0A2V9XKS4-F1
#
_cell.length_a   1.000
_cell.length_b   1.000
_cell.length_c   1.000
_cell.angle_alpha   90.00
_cell.angle_beta   90.00
_cell.angle_gamma   90.00
#
_symmetry.space_group_name_H-M   'P 1'
#
loop_
_entity.id
_entity.type
_entity.pdbx_description
1 polymer ?
#
loop_
_entity_poly.entity_id
_entity_poly.type
_entity_poly.pdbx_seq_one_letter_code
_entity_poly.pdbx_strand_id
1 'polypeptide(L)'
;MSDVVNHNIVQSEIEGGVALNDLVPETKLVIHTEHSCYTVSVIGNGRVLISGHPQYCPQPILVKIEGSTWGGSMMKLRYIGRGMCLEFRHPDYRAPIVTSRIQTIQTA
;
A
#
# COMPACT_ATOMS: atom_id res chain seq x y z
N MET A 1 -8.80 -23.22 -1.20
CA MET A 1 -8.46 -22.13 -0.26
C MET A 1 -7.99 -20.85 -0.97
N SER A 2 -7.71 -20.93 -2.28
CA SER A 2 -7.33 -19.79 -3.15
C SER A 2 -8.50 -18.85 -3.48
N ASP A 3 -9.73 -19.37 -3.48
CA ASP A 3 -10.90 -18.63 -4.01
C ASP A 3 -11.36 -17.47 -3.13
N VAL A 4 -11.19 -17.59 -1.80
CA VAL A 4 -11.58 -16.53 -0.84
C VAL A 4 -10.61 -15.35 -0.90
N VAL A 5 -9.32 -15.63 -1.09
CA VAL A 5 -8.28 -14.60 -1.21
C VAL A 5 -8.48 -13.78 -2.47
N ASN A 6 -8.79 -14.45 -3.59
CA ASN A 6 -9.13 -13.77 -4.83
C ASN A 6 -10.41 -12.92 -4.67
N HIS A 7 -11.41 -13.42 -3.96
CA HIS A 7 -12.69 -12.70 -3.81
C HIS A 7 -12.56 -11.38 -3.05
N ASN A 8 -11.81 -11.35 -1.93
CA ASN A 8 -11.63 -10.11 -1.15
C ASN A 8 -10.82 -9.07 -1.92
N ILE A 9 -9.85 -9.50 -2.74
CA ILE A 9 -9.05 -8.63 -3.60
C ILE A 9 -9.90 -8.09 -4.75
N VAL A 10 -10.69 -8.94 -5.41
CA VAL A 10 -11.57 -8.52 -6.50
C VAL A 10 -12.67 -7.57 -6.01
N GLN A 11 -13.27 -7.81 -4.85
CA GLN A 11 -14.25 -6.89 -4.27
C GLN A 11 -13.60 -5.56 -3.87
N SER A 12 -12.40 -5.61 -3.31
CA SER A 12 -11.56 -4.44 -3.04
C SER A 12 -11.22 -3.65 -4.31
N GLU A 13 -10.98 -4.31 -5.45
CA GLU A 13 -10.77 -3.64 -6.74
C GLU A 13 -12.03 -2.93 -7.25
N ILE A 14 -13.22 -3.47 -6.96
CA ILE A 14 -14.52 -2.84 -7.23
C ILE A 14 -14.73 -1.61 -6.33
N GLU A 15 -14.35 -1.68 -5.06
CA GLU A 15 -14.38 -0.56 -4.09
C GLU A 15 -13.20 0.42 -4.26
N GLY A 16 -12.23 0.06 -5.11
CA GLY A 16 -11.08 0.88 -5.46
C GLY A 16 -9.92 0.85 -4.45
N GLY A 17 -9.75 -0.18 -3.64
CA GLY A 17 -8.59 -0.33 -2.75
C GLY A 17 -8.66 -1.53 -1.82
N VAL A 18 -7.55 -1.90 -1.18
CA VAL A 18 -7.42 -3.09 -0.33
C VAL A 18 -7.15 -2.74 1.13
N ALA A 19 -7.80 -3.43 2.06
CA ALA A 19 -7.45 -3.38 3.48
C ALA A 19 -6.31 -4.37 3.78
N LEU A 20 -5.24 -3.91 4.43
CA LEU A 20 -4.06 -4.74 4.68
C LEU A 20 -4.33 -5.94 5.60
N ASN A 21 -5.32 -5.84 6.48
CA ASN A 21 -5.67 -6.95 7.38
C ASN A 21 -6.37 -8.10 6.64
N ASP A 22 -6.90 -7.85 5.44
CA ASP A 22 -7.59 -8.85 4.63
C ASP A 22 -6.62 -9.56 3.67
N LEU A 23 -5.39 -9.05 3.56
CA LEU A 23 -4.34 -9.64 2.75
C LEU A 23 -3.57 -10.70 3.54
N VAL A 24 -3.35 -11.83 2.89
CA VAL A 24 -2.49 -12.88 3.42
C VAL A 24 -1.04 -12.36 3.46
N PRO A 25 -0.26 -12.68 4.50
CA PRO A 25 1.19 -12.47 4.47
C PRO A 25 1.80 -13.02 3.18
N GLU A 26 2.86 -12.38 2.71
CA GLU A 26 3.55 -12.66 1.44
C GLU A 26 2.77 -12.24 0.17
N THR A 27 1.54 -11.72 0.29
CA THR A 27 0.86 -11.11 -0.86
C THR A 27 1.72 -9.99 -1.45
N LYS A 28 1.95 -10.03 -2.76
CA LYS A 28 2.69 -8.99 -3.48
C LYS A 28 1.73 -8.09 -4.25
N LEU A 29 1.91 -6.79 -4.08
CA LEU A 29 1.17 -5.76 -4.79
C LEU A 29 2.14 -4.89 -5.60
N VAL A 30 1.71 -4.50 -6.78
CA VAL A 30 2.26 -3.39 -7.56
C VAL A 30 1.31 -2.22 -7.45
N ILE A 31 1.80 -1.10 -6.95
CA ILE A 31 1.04 0.12 -6.73
C ILE A 31 1.61 1.20 -7.64
N HIS A 32 0.82 1.64 -8.61
CA HIS A 32 1.18 2.81 -9.41
C HIS A 32 0.57 4.04 -8.78
N THR A 33 1.40 5.03 -8.53
CA THR A 33 1.00 6.39 -8.16
C THR A 33 1.22 7.31 -9.35
N GLU A 34 0.77 8.57 -9.26
CA GLU A 34 0.99 9.57 -10.33
C GLU A 34 2.48 9.73 -10.69
N HIS A 35 3.40 9.51 -9.75
CA HIS A 35 4.82 9.85 -9.94
C HIS A 35 5.78 8.66 -9.77
N SER A 36 5.31 7.51 -9.28
CA SER A 36 6.18 6.40 -8.93
C SER A 36 5.43 5.07 -8.96
N CYS A 37 6.16 3.98 -9.22
CA CYS A 37 5.68 2.62 -9.10
C CYS A 37 6.33 1.99 -7.86
N TYR A 38 5.52 1.36 -7.02
CA TYR A 38 5.99 0.67 -5.82
C TYR A 38 5.67 -0.82 -5.91
N THR A 39 6.62 -1.65 -5.48
CA THR A 39 6.39 -3.07 -5.18
C THR A 39 6.26 -3.22 -3.68
N VAL A 40 5.20 -3.87 -3.23
CA VAL A 40 4.86 -4.07 -1.82
C VAL A 40 4.71 -5.56 -1.56
N SER A 41 5.41 -6.10 -0.56
CA SER A 41 5.19 -7.46 -0.05
C SER A 41 4.62 -7.38 1.36
N VAL A 42 3.43 -7.92 1.57
CA VAL A 42 2.75 -7.92 2.86
C VAL A 42 3.50 -8.82 3.83
N ILE A 43 3.80 -8.31 5.02
CA ILE A 43 4.34 -9.14 6.13
C ILE A 43 3.23 -9.43 7.15
N GLY A 44 2.34 -8.47 7.37
CA GLY A 44 1.21 -8.57 8.31
C GLY A 44 1.25 -7.48 9.38
N ASN A 45 0.16 -7.33 10.13
CA ASN A 45 0.01 -6.31 11.17
C ASN A 45 0.30 -4.87 10.68
N GLY A 46 -0.08 -4.56 9.43
CA GLY A 46 0.18 -3.27 8.78
C GLY A 46 1.64 -3.03 8.38
N ARG A 47 2.52 -4.04 8.48
CA ARG A 47 3.91 -3.95 8.02
C ARG A 47 4.06 -4.58 6.64
N VAL A 48 4.92 -3.97 5.84
CA VAL A 48 5.22 -4.40 4.48
C VAL A 48 6.69 -4.17 4.15
N LEU A 49 7.24 -4.96 3.24
CA LEU A 49 8.45 -4.57 2.52
C LEU A 49 8.03 -3.73 1.31
N ILE A 50 8.59 -2.54 1.16
CA ILE A 50 8.30 -1.62 0.04
C ILE A 50 9.57 -1.24 -0.71
N SER A 51 9.51 -1.18 -2.03
CA SER A 51 10.56 -0.65 -2.90
C SER A 51 9.96 0.11 -4.08
N GLY A 52 10.75 0.98 -4.73
CA GLY A 52 10.40 1.58 -6.03
C GLY A 52 10.59 3.09 -6.10
N HIS A 53 10.66 3.79 -4.97
CA HIS A 53 11.02 5.20 -4.95
C HIS A 53 12.55 5.36 -4.92
N PRO A 54 13.18 6.07 -5.87
CA PRO A 54 14.65 6.09 -6.01
C PRO A 54 15.38 6.69 -4.79
N GLN A 55 14.78 7.65 -4.11
CA GLN A 55 15.37 8.24 -2.90
C GLN A 55 14.93 7.54 -1.61
N TYR A 56 13.63 7.36 -1.40
CA TYR A 56 13.09 6.85 -0.15
C TYR A 56 13.10 5.33 -0.04
N CYS A 57 12.90 4.58 -1.11
CA CYS A 57 12.85 3.12 -1.07
C CYS A 57 13.58 2.51 -2.29
N PRO A 58 14.88 2.81 -2.50
CA PRO A 58 15.64 2.31 -3.65
C PRO A 58 15.84 0.79 -3.63
N GLN A 59 15.77 0.20 -2.44
CA GLN A 59 15.79 -1.24 -2.18
C GLN A 59 14.61 -1.59 -1.26
N PRO A 60 14.15 -2.86 -1.24
CA PRO A 60 13.09 -3.28 -0.33
C PRO A 60 13.42 -2.95 1.12
N ILE A 61 12.54 -2.19 1.77
CA ILE A 61 12.68 -1.81 3.18
C ILE A 61 11.40 -2.07 3.95
N LEU A 62 11.55 -2.51 5.20
CA LEU A 62 10.43 -2.75 6.11
C LEU A 62 9.86 -1.43 6.60
N VAL A 63 8.59 -1.19 6.28
CA VAL A 63 7.84 -0.01 6.73
C VAL A 63 6.56 -0.42 7.40
N LYS A 64 5.97 0.53 8.14
CA LYS A 64 4.60 0.41 8.64
C LYS A 64 3.69 1.31 7.81
N ILE A 65 2.68 0.72 7.19
CA ILE A 65 1.61 1.47 6.53
C ILE A 65 0.70 2.05 7.62
N GLU A 66 0.51 3.35 7.61
CA GLU A 66 -0.45 4.02 8.48
C GLU A 66 -1.83 3.99 7.84
N GLY A 67 -1.91 4.20 6.53
CA GLY A 67 -3.14 4.13 5.76
C GLY A 67 -3.02 4.91 4.46
N SER A 68 -4.17 5.29 3.90
CA SER A 68 -4.23 6.21 2.78
C SER A 68 -5.17 7.38 3.06
N THR A 69 -4.92 8.53 2.44
CA THR A 69 -5.70 9.77 2.61
C THR A 69 -6.09 10.38 1.26
N TRP A 70 -7.24 11.06 1.17
CA TRP A 70 -7.60 11.85 -0.02
C TRP A 70 -6.91 13.23 -0.09
N GLY A 71 -6.08 13.54 0.91
CA GLY A 71 -5.61 14.88 1.21
C GLY A 71 -6.50 15.53 2.28
N GLY A 72 -5.89 16.22 3.23
CA GLY A 72 -6.57 16.77 4.41
C GLY A 72 -6.53 15.82 5.61
N SER A 73 -7.55 15.87 6.48
CA SER A 73 -7.56 15.18 7.78
C SER A 73 -8.15 13.76 7.75
N MET A 74 -8.78 13.34 6.65
CA MET A 74 -9.45 12.04 6.57
C MET A 74 -8.50 10.95 6.06
N MET A 75 -8.16 10.01 6.94
CA MET A 75 -7.32 8.86 6.64
C MET A 75 -8.10 7.56 6.84
N LYS A 76 -7.98 6.63 5.89
CA LYS A 76 -8.38 5.23 6.07
C LYS A 76 -7.17 4.44 6.58
N LEU A 77 -7.21 4.06 7.85
CA LEU A 77 -6.11 3.35 8.50
C LEU A 77 -5.89 1.98 7.87
N ARG A 78 -4.61 1.63 7.65
CA ARG A 78 -4.16 0.34 7.09
C ARG A 78 -4.88 -0.06 5.80
N TYR A 79 -5.25 0.92 4.99
CA TYR A 79 -5.93 0.76 3.72
C TYR A 79 -5.07 1.35 2.60
N ILE A 80 -5.08 0.72 1.43
CA ILE A 80 -4.41 1.19 0.22
C ILE A 80 -5.49 1.47 -0.81
N GLY A 81 -5.83 2.74 -1.00
CA GLY A 81 -6.92 3.17 -1.87
C GLY A 81 -6.49 3.87 -3.15
N ARG A 82 -7.03 3.44 -4.30
CA ARG A 82 -7.01 4.18 -5.56
C ARG A 82 -7.66 5.56 -5.37
N GLY A 83 -7.05 6.57 -5.99
CA GLY A 83 -7.42 7.98 -5.82
C GLY A 83 -6.93 8.62 -4.52
N MET A 84 -6.28 7.85 -3.63
CA MET A 84 -5.72 8.32 -2.36
C MET A 84 -4.19 8.35 -2.40
N CYS A 85 -3.58 9.12 -1.50
CA CYS A 85 -2.16 9.11 -1.21
C CYS A 85 -1.86 8.06 -0.13
N LEU A 86 -0.88 7.19 -0.36
CA LEU A 86 -0.43 6.22 0.64
C LEU A 86 0.48 6.92 1.65
N GLU A 87 0.27 6.62 2.94
CA GLU A 87 1.11 7.13 4.02
C GLU A 87 1.77 5.97 4.78
N PHE A 88 3.09 6.04 4.93
CA PHE A 88 3.86 5.02 5.63
C PHE A 88 5.03 5.61 6.43
N ARG A 89 5.39 4.93 7.53
CA ARG A 89 6.56 5.29 8.34
C ARG A 89 7.78 4.55 7.85
N HIS A 90 8.70 5.30 7.26
CA HIS A 90 10.04 4.84 6.93
C HIS A 90 10.95 4.96 8.16
N PRO A 91 11.75 3.92 8.51
CA PRO A 91 12.55 3.93 9.73
C PRO A 91 13.55 5.09 9.81
N ASP A 92 14.10 5.50 8.66
CA ASP A 92 15.12 6.56 8.60
C ASP A 92 14.56 8.00 8.61
N TYR A 93 13.23 8.19 8.55
CA TYR A 93 12.61 9.51 8.50
C TYR A 93 11.66 9.73 9.67
N ARG A 94 11.71 10.92 10.28
CA ARG A 94 10.85 11.27 11.43
C ARG A 94 9.38 11.44 11.03
N ALA A 95 9.14 12.08 9.90
CA ALA A 95 7.80 12.30 9.37
C ALA A 95 7.40 11.11 8.47
N PRO A 96 6.10 10.76 8.43
CA PRO A 96 5.59 9.81 7.46
C PRO A 96 5.89 10.25 6.02
N ILE A 97 6.14 9.28 5.16
CA ILE A 97 6.22 9.51 3.72
C ILE A 97 4.81 9.41 3.16
N VAL A 98 4.41 10.43 2.42
CA VAL A 98 3.11 10.50 1.73
C VAL A 98 3.35 10.47 0.23
N THR A 99 2.77 9.49 -0.47
CA THR A 99 2.91 9.36 -1.92
C THR A 99 2.01 10.34 -2.67
N SER A 100 2.20 10.50 -3.99
CA SER A 100 1.15 11.03 -4.85
C SER A 100 -0.02 10.05 -4.97
N ARG A 101 -1.11 10.45 -5.66
CA ARG A 101 -2.32 9.63 -5.69
C ARG A 101 -2.08 8.29 -6.38
N ILE A 102 -2.61 7.23 -5.79
CA ILE A 102 -2.62 5.89 -6.36
C ILE A 102 -3.57 5.86 -7.57
N GLN A 103 -3.07 5.39 -8.70
CA GLN A 103 -3.80 5.21 -9.95
C GLN A 103 -4.27 3.76 -10.11
N THR A 104 -3.39 2.80 -9.82
CA THR A 104 -3.70 1.36 -9.90
C THR A 104 -3.09 0.59 -8.74
N ILE A 105 -3.74 -0.52 -8.39
CA ILE A 105 -3.26 -1.50 -7.43
C ILE A 105 -3.49 -2.85 -8.11
N GLN A 106 -2.45 -3.66 -8.19
CA GLN A 106 -2.50 -4.95 -8.87
C GLN A 106 -1.73 -5.97 -8.06
N THR A 107 -2.18 -7.22 -8.05
CA THR A 107 -1.37 -8.32 -7.52
C THR A 107 -0.24 -8.67 -8.49
N ALA A 108 0.96 -8.92 -7.97
CA ALA A 108 2.12 -9.34 -8.77
C ALA A 108 2.20 -10.87 -8.90
#